data_AF-A0A1A9VJ14-F1
#
_entry.id   AF-A0A1A9VJ14-F1
#
_cell.length_a   1.000
_cell.length_b   1.000
_cell.length_c   1.000
_cell.angle_alpha   90.00
_cell.angle_beta   90.00
_cell.angle_gamma   90.00
#
_symmetry.space_group_name_H-M   'P 1'
#
loop_
_entity.id
_entity.type
_entity.pdbx_description
1 polymer ?
#
loop_
_entity_poly.entity_id
_entity_poly.type
_entity_poly.pdbx_seq_one_letter_code
_entity_poly.pdbx_strand_id
1 'polypeptide(L)'
;MVAFGSTQRKNVRILLVGDQGVGKTSLILSLVSEEFPEDVPPKAEEITIPANVTPEQVPTNIVDYSSTEQSDDILKEEIVKAHVICIVYAIDDEDSLERITTHWLPRIRGAVGEDQPQKPVVLVGNKVDLVDYSTINTVLGIMERFSEVESCVECSAKTLHNISEMFYYAQKAVLHPTSPRCFNTPLQPQILDEVKAVIQKNIPEGIYNDSVTLKGFLFLHCLFIQRGRNETTWAVLRRFGYNEQLEMCKDYLRPSLKIPPGSSTELSHRGQQFLVALFERYDKDVDGALSPEEHRMIFSTCPSTPWSYSTDIRKSCPVNENGWVTLHGWLCRWTLMTLLDVTKTMEYLAYLGFNVHENDVQLAAIHVTRERRIDLAKRQSSRSVYICHVIGPKGSGKTGLCRGFLLDDMRSLIGKEFKTNVNYCVNTVQVYGQEKHLILRDIDVKHALDPLQPQEVNCDVACLVYDTSNPRSFEYIARIYIKYYAESKIPVMVVGTKADLEERRQDYLLQPVEFCQKYKLLPPHFFSLKANKKELYVKLATMAAFPHLRQFGLMSDDPTIWWKAGLGVAAATVLGFVVLRTIQGVSSSSSSHF
;
A
#
# COMPACT_ATOMS: atom_id res chain seq x y z
N MET A 1 6.01 17.50 -13.35
CA MET A 1 5.90 16.34 -14.26
C MET A 1 6.64 15.19 -13.60
N VAL A 2 5.96 14.47 -12.70
CA VAL A 2 6.53 13.35 -11.94
C VAL A 2 5.71 12.13 -12.36
N ALA A 3 6.38 11.15 -12.95
CA ALA A 3 5.77 9.96 -13.51
C ALA A 3 5.17 9.09 -12.39
N PHE A 4 3.91 8.71 -12.60
CA PHE A 4 3.14 7.79 -11.78
C PHE A 4 3.81 6.42 -11.73
N GLY A 5 4.17 5.97 -10.53
CA GLY A 5 4.54 4.59 -10.26
C GLY A 5 3.39 3.90 -9.56
N SER A 6 2.40 3.41 -10.32
CA SER A 6 1.68 2.21 -9.90
C SER A 6 2.76 1.18 -9.56
N THR A 7 2.57 0.32 -8.55
CA THR A 7 3.40 -0.90 -8.50
C THR A 7 2.86 -1.84 -9.57
N GLN A 8 3.01 -1.42 -10.83
CA GLN A 8 3.09 -2.32 -11.95
C GLN A 8 4.12 -3.38 -11.56
N ARG A 9 3.75 -4.64 -11.74
CA ARG A 9 4.73 -5.73 -11.79
C ARG A 9 5.88 -5.24 -12.66
N LYS A 10 7.11 -5.28 -12.14
CA LYS A 10 8.31 -4.78 -12.84
C LYS A 10 8.54 -5.50 -14.17
N ASN A 11 7.92 -6.66 -14.35
CA ASN A 11 7.87 -7.44 -15.57
C ASN A 11 6.69 -8.42 -15.53
N VAL A 12 6.18 -8.80 -16.70
CA VAL A 12 5.21 -9.89 -16.89
C VAL A 12 5.94 -11.07 -17.53
N ARG A 13 5.59 -12.30 -17.14
CA ARG A 13 6.19 -13.53 -17.69
C ARG A 13 5.10 -14.45 -18.21
N ILE A 14 5.07 -14.63 -19.51
CA ILE A 14 4.08 -15.41 -20.25
C ILE A 14 4.73 -16.73 -20.62
N LEU A 15 4.13 -17.84 -20.18
CA LEU A 15 4.56 -19.18 -20.54
C LEU A 15 3.59 -19.77 -21.57
N LEU A 16 4.10 -20.19 -22.73
CA LEU A 16 3.33 -20.93 -23.73
C LEU A 16 3.51 -22.43 -23.50
N VAL A 17 2.39 -23.13 -23.33
CA VAL A 17 2.32 -24.60 -23.22
C VAL A 17 1.28 -25.14 -24.20
N GLY A 18 1.29 -26.43 -24.46
CA GLY A 18 0.41 -27.05 -25.46
C GLY A 18 1.11 -28.19 -26.19
N ASP A 19 0.34 -28.96 -26.94
CA ASP A 19 0.81 -30.16 -27.62
C ASP A 19 1.87 -29.86 -28.69
N GLN A 20 2.57 -30.90 -29.14
CA GLN A 20 3.54 -30.78 -30.21
C GLN A 20 2.81 -30.41 -31.52
N GLY A 21 3.34 -29.45 -32.29
CA GLY A 21 2.77 -29.08 -33.59
C GLY A 21 1.59 -28.10 -33.57
N VAL A 22 1.14 -27.64 -32.41
CA VAL A 22 0.07 -26.62 -32.28
C VAL A 22 0.52 -25.20 -32.66
N GLY A 23 1.84 -24.97 -32.81
CA GLY A 23 2.41 -23.71 -33.32
C GLY A 23 2.81 -22.67 -32.25
N LYS A 24 3.19 -23.11 -31.05
CA LYS A 24 3.72 -22.25 -29.96
C LYS A 24 4.90 -21.39 -30.43
N THR A 25 5.94 -22.04 -30.95
CA THR A 25 7.15 -21.39 -31.45
C THR A 25 6.85 -20.46 -32.63
N SER A 26 5.95 -20.87 -33.53
CA SER A 26 5.51 -20.03 -34.65
C SER A 26 4.83 -18.74 -34.20
N LEU A 27 3.96 -18.79 -33.18
CA LEU A 27 3.32 -17.59 -32.61
C LEU A 27 4.35 -16.61 -32.03
N ILE A 28 5.37 -17.12 -31.36
CA ILE A 28 6.44 -16.30 -30.76
C ILE A 28 7.29 -15.65 -31.85
N LEU A 29 7.73 -16.44 -32.84
CA LEU A 29 8.57 -15.93 -33.92
C LEU A 29 7.81 -14.92 -34.77
N SER A 30 6.57 -15.22 -35.17
CA SER A 30 5.71 -14.32 -35.93
C SER A 30 5.45 -12.98 -35.23
N LEU A 31 5.38 -12.95 -33.88
CA LEU A 31 5.28 -11.70 -33.13
C LEU A 31 6.53 -10.83 -33.29
N VAL A 32 7.71 -11.44 -33.34
CA VAL A 32 9.00 -10.73 -33.33
C VAL A 32 9.45 -10.34 -34.73
N SER A 33 9.22 -11.20 -35.72
CA SER A 33 9.60 -10.94 -37.12
C SER A 33 8.53 -10.20 -37.92
N GLU A 34 7.30 -10.09 -37.42
CA GLU A 34 6.13 -9.60 -38.18
C GLU A 34 5.90 -10.35 -39.51
N GLU A 35 6.41 -11.58 -39.62
CA GLU A 35 6.32 -12.45 -40.78
C GLU A 35 6.32 -13.91 -40.32
N PHE A 36 5.64 -14.80 -41.05
CA PHE A 36 5.61 -16.23 -40.70
C PHE A 36 6.97 -16.90 -40.99
N PRO A 37 7.59 -17.60 -40.02
CA PRO A 37 8.87 -18.28 -40.21
C PRO A 37 8.76 -19.46 -41.18
N GLU A 38 9.64 -19.51 -42.19
CA GLU A 38 9.76 -20.67 -43.10
C GLU A 38 10.32 -21.90 -42.38
N ASP A 39 11.32 -21.70 -41.52
CA ASP A 39 11.96 -22.74 -40.71
C ASP A 39 11.68 -22.50 -39.22
N VAL A 40 10.90 -23.39 -38.60
CA VAL A 40 10.51 -23.31 -37.19
C VAL A 40 11.37 -24.26 -36.35
N PRO A 41 12.20 -23.75 -35.42
CA PRO A 41 12.96 -24.60 -34.51
C PRO A 41 12.03 -25.34 -33.52
N PRO A 42 12.52 -26.36 -32.80
CA PRO A 42 11.71 -27.10 -31.83
C PRO A 42 11.28 -26.26 -30.62
N LYS A 43 11.97 -25.15 -30.37
CA LYS A 43 11.75 -24.22 -29.25
C LYS A 43 12.34 -22.84 -29.60
N ALA A 44 11.66 -21.77 -29.21
CA ALA A 44 12.23 -20.41 -29.23
C ALA A 44 13.07 -20.11 -27.98
N GLU A 45 14.09 -19.26 -28.14
CA GLU A 45 14.79 -18.66 -26.99
C GLU A 45 13.85 -17.75 -26.19
N GLU A 46 14.12 -17.54 -24.90
CA GLU A 46 13.30 -16.64 -24.08
C GLU A 46 13.44 -15.20 -24.58
N ILE A 47 12.31 -14.61 -24.99
CA ILE A 47 12.26 -13.28 -25.59
C ILE A 47 11.80 -12.28 -24.53
N THR A 48 12.41 -11.09 -24.52
CA THR A 48 11.94 -9.98 -23.67
C THR A 48 11.47 -8.83 -24.55
N ILE A 49 10.18 -8.53 -24.50
CA ILE A 49 9.61 -7.33 -25.13
C ILE A 49 9.85 -6.13 -24.19
N PRO A 50 10.55 -5.08 -24.66
CA PRO A 50 10.79 -3.88 -23.88
C PRO A 50 9.49 -3.13 -23.52
N ALA A 51 9.47 -2.50 -22.34
CA ALA A 51 8.31 -1.74 -21.84
C ALA A 51 7.79 -0.69 -22.83
N ASN A 52 8.69 0.00 -23.56
CA ASN A 52 8.35 1.05 -24.50
C ASN A 52 7.59 0.57 -25.75
N VAL A 53 7.55 -0.75 -25.99
CA VAL A 53 6.84 -1.37 -27.11
C VAL A 53 5.52 -1.99 -26.66
N THR A 54 5.36 -2.29 -25.36
CA THR A 54 4.12 -2.86 -24.82
C THR A 54 3.06 -1.79 -24.54
N PRO A 55 1.76 -2.03 -24.82
CA PRO A 55 0.68 -1.09 -24.53
C PRO A 55 0.59 -0.68 -23.04
N GLU A 56 0.90 -1.60 -22.14
CA GLU A 56 0.81 -1.38 -20.69
C GLU A 56 2.11 -0.80 -20.08
N GLN A 57 3.13 -0.52 -20.89
CA GLN A 57 4.43 0.01 -20.43
C GLN A 57 5.17 -0.88 -19.41
N VAL A 58 5.04 -2.20 -19.54
CA VAL A 58 5.70 -3.19 -18.66
C VAL A 58 6.51 -4.19 -19.49
N PRO A 59 7.79 -4.47 -19.14
CA PRO A 59 8.57 -5.48 -19.85
C PRO A 59 7.91 -6.86 -19.79
N THR A 60 7.88 -7.57 -20.92
CA THR A 60 7.22 -8.89 -21.01
C THR A 60 8.19 -9.97 -21.46
N ASN A 61 8.42 -10.96 -20.61
CA ASN A 61 9.19 -12.17 -20.89
C ASN A 61 8.26 -13.23 -21.50
N ILE A 62 8.58 -13.74 -22.69
CA ILE A 62 7.84 -14.79 -23.38
C ILE A 62 8.68 -16.05 -23.41
N VAL A 63 8.09 -17.15 -22.94
CA VAL A 63 8.79 -18.41 -22.70
C VAL A 63 8.07 -19.51 -23.46
N ASP A 64 8.81 -20.17 -24.34
CA ASP A 64 8.35 -21.34 -25.08
C ASP A 64 8.68 -22.62 -24.28
N TYR A 65 7.68 -23.46 -24.01
CA TYR A 65 7.91 -24.80 -23.48
C TYR A 65 7.86 -25.84 -24.60
N SER A 66 8.90 -26.66 -24.69
CA SER A 66 8.97 -27.75 -25.67
C SER A 66 9.18 -29.09 -24.99
N SER A 67 8.20 -29.99 -25.11
CA SER A 67 8.28 -31.35 -24.55
C SER A 67 9.32 -32.24 -25.22
N THR A 68 9.88 -31.83 -26.37
CA THR A 68 10.99 -32.53 -27.03
C THR A 68 12.34 -32.19 -26.41
N GLU A 69 12.48 -31.00 -25.81
CA GLU A 69 13.75 -30.51 -25.27
C GLU A 69 13.77 -30.43 -23.74
N GLN A 70 12.61 -30.33 -23.09
CA GLN A 70 12.49 -30.08 -21.65
C GLN A 70 11.69 -31.17 -20.96
N SER A 71 12.10 -31.50 -19.73
CA SER A 71 11.43 -32.50 -18.89
C SER A 71 10.23 -31.92 -18.14
N ASP A 72 9.37 -32.80 -17.62
CA ASP A 72 8.21 -32.43 -16.80
C ASP A 72 8.60 -31.67 -15.51
N ASP A 73 9.81 -31.85 -14.98
CA ASP A 73 10.29 -31.08 -13.82
C ASP A 73 10.60 -29.63 -14.19
N ILE A 74 11.17 -29.41 -15.39
CA ILE A 74 11.37 -28.06 -15.94
C ILE A 74 10.00 -27.41 -16.18
N LEU A 75 9.03 -28.13 -16.72
CA LEU A 75 7.66 -27.60 -16.90
C LEU A 75 7.08 -27.07 -15.58
N LYS A 76 7.22 -27.82 -14.48
CA LYS A 76 6.73 -27.39 -13.16
C LYS A 76 7.44 -26.11 -12.70
N GLU A 77 8.76 -26.03 -12.84
CA GLU A 77 9.50 -24.81 -12.51
C GLU A 77 9.04 -23.61 -13.33
N GLU A 78 8.84 -23.81 -14.64
CA GLU A 78 8.39 -22.77 -15.56
C GLU A 78 6.97 -22.31 -15.24
N ILE A 79 6.07 -23.25 -14.92
CA ILE A 79 4.74 -22.95 -14.42
C ILE A 79 4.85 -22.11 -13.15
N VAL A 80 5.65 -22.49 -12.16
CA VAL A 80 5.84 -21.75 -10.90
C VAL A 80 6.42 -20.35 -11.11
N LYS A 81 7.29 -20.15 -12.10
CA LYS A 81 7.84 -18.83 -12.47
C LYS A 81 6.87 -17.97 -13.30
N ALA A 82 5.92 -18.57 -14.01
CA ALA A 82 5.01 -17.85 -14.90
C ALA A 82 4.06 -16.90 -14.14
N HIS A 83 3.76 -15.75 -14.73
CA HIS A 83 2.72 -14.85 -14.23
C HIS A 83 1.35 -15.15 -14.87
N VAL A 84 1.36 -15.65 -16.11
CA VAL A 84 0.20 -16.11 -16.89
C VAL A 84 0.64 -17.26 -17.79
N ILE A 85 -0.29 -18.18 -18.07
CA ILE A 85 -0.03 -19.35 -18.90
C ILE A 85 -0.95 -19.30 -20.12
N CYS A 86 -0.36 -19.40 -21.31
CA CYS A 86 -1.09 -19.53 -22.56
C CYS A 86 -1.10 -21.00 -22.98
N ILE A 87 -2.26 -21.65 -22.95
CA ILE A 87 -2.42 -23.01 -23.45
C ILE A 87 -2.80 -22.92 -24.94
N VAL A 88 -1.88 -23.32 -25.80
CA VAL A 88 -2.04 -23.31 -27.25
C VAL A 88 -2.54 -24.66 -27.71
N TYR A 89 -3.60 -24.65 -28.52
CA TYR A 89 -4.14 -25.81 -29.22
C TYR A 89 -4.32 -25.45 -30.71
N ALA A 90 -4.42 -26.45 -31.57
CA ALA A 90 -4.69 -26.24 -32.99
C ALA A 90 -6.20 -26.34 -33.22
N ILE A 91 -6.80 -25.35 -33.89
CA ILE A 91 -8.25 -25.36 -34.15
C ILE A 91 -8.64 -26.52 -35.10
N ASP A 92 -7.73 -26.91 -35.99
CA ASP A 92 -7.85 -28.05 -36.89
C ASP A 92 -7.63 -29.42 -36.22
N ASP A 93 -7.31 -29.47 -34.92
CA ASP A 93 -6.97 -30.68 -34.17
C ASP A 93 -7.82 -30.81 -32.90
N GLU A 94 -8.90 -31.59 -32.98
CA GLU A 94 -9.84 -31.84 -31.87
C GLU A 94 -9.15 -32.50 -30.65
N ASP A 95 -8.15 -33.36 -30.86
CA ASP A 95 -7.43 -34.03 -29.77
C ASP A 95 -6.65 -32.99 -28.93
N SER A 96 -6.06 -32.00 -29.60
CA SER A 96 -5.33 -30.92 -28.93
C SER A 96 -6.25 -30.05 -28.05
N LEU A 97 -7.51 -29.86 -28.46
CA LEU A 97 -8.54 -29.14 -27.71
C LEU A 97 -9.04 -29.96 -26.50
N GLU A 98 -9.31 -31.26 -26.68
CA GLU A 98 -9.74 -32.13 -25.57
C GLU A 98 -8.66 -32.19 -24.46
N ARG A 99 -7.39 -32.25 -24.87
CA ARG A 99 -6.23 -32.30 -23.97
C ARG A 99 -6.03 -31.06 -23.11
N ILE A 100 -6.68 -29.94 -23.42
CA ILE A 100 -6.71 -28.77 -22.52
C ILE A 100 -7.28 -29.19 -21.15
N THR A 101 -8.42 -29.90 -21.16
CA THR A 101 -9.13 -30.27 -19.92
C THR A 101 -8.63 -31.57 -19.30
N THR A 102 -8.15 -32.52 -20.11
CA THR A 102 -7.72 -33.83 -19.62
C THR A 102 -6.24 -33.88 -19.23
N HIS A 103 -5.41 -32.97 -19.75
CA HIS A 103 -3.96 -33.00 -19.55
C HIS A 103 -3.39 -31.67 -19.01
N TRP A 104 -3.57 -30.56 -19.74
CA TRP A 104 -2.85 -29.31 -19.46
C TRP A 104 -3.35 -28.59 -18.20
N LEU A 105 -4.67 -28.38 -18.07
CA LEU A 105 -5.25 -27.73 -16.88
C LEU A 105 -4.99 -28.52 -15.57
N PRO A 106 -5.18 -29.85 -15.51
CA PRO A 106 -4.80 -30.65 -14.34
C PRO A 106 -3.31 -30.54 -13.97
N ARG A 107 -2.41 -30.51 -14.98
CA ARG A 107 -0.97 -30.36 -14.74
C ARG A 107 -0.60 -28.99 -14.18
N ILE A 108 -1.22 -27.92 -14.68
CA ILE A 108 -1.02 -26.57 -14.17
C ILE A 108 -1.46 -26.49 -12.70
N ARG A 109 -2.66 -27.00 -12.38
CA ARG A 109 -3.16 -27.05 -11.00
C ARG A 109 -2.25 -27.86 -10.08
N GLY A 110 -1.74 -29.00 -10.54
CA GLY A 110 -0.84 -29.85 -9.74
C GLY A 110 0.54 -29.23 -9.48
N ALA A 111 1.00 -28.31 -10.34
CA ALA A 111 2.27 -27.61 -10.17
C ALA A 111 2.16 -26.39 -9.24
N VAL A 112 0.99 -25.75 -9.18
CA VAL A 112 0.71 -24.62 -8.27
C VAL A 112 0.17 -25.19 -6.97
N GLY A 113 1.02 -25.28 -5.93
CA GLY A 113 0.62 -25.84 -4.62
C GLY A 113 -0.59 -25.10 -4.00
N GLU A 114 -1.32 -25.77 -3.11
CA GLU A 114 -2.58 -25.26 -2.51
C GLU A 114 -2.43 -23.90 -1.79
N ASP A 115 -1.21 -23.55 -1.36
CA ASP A 115 -0.89 -22.29 -0.68
C ASP A 115 -0.61 -21.10 -1.64
N GLN A 116 -0.59 -21.32 -2.96
CA GLN A 116 -0.35 -20.27 -3.95
C GLN A 116 -1.63 -19.88 -4.72
N PRO A 117 -1.82 -18.59 -5.05
CA PRO A 117 -2.93 -18.17 -5.91
C PRO A 117 -2.81 -18.83 -7.28
N GLN A 118 -3.95 -19.29 -7.81
CA GLN A 118 -4.02 -19.87 -9.16
C GLN A 118 -3.53 -18.86 -10.19
N LYS A 119 -2.78 -19.36 -11.17
CA LYS A 119 -2.23 -18.54 -12.27
C LYS A 119 -3.31 -18.36 -13.33
N PRO A 120 -3.52 -17.13 -13.84
CA PRO A 120 -4.46 -16.92 -14.92
C PRO A 120 -4.02 -17.69 -16.17
N VAL A 121 -5.01 -18.24 -16.88
CA VAL A 121 -4.83 -19.02 -18.10
C VAL A 121 -5.54 -18.33 -19.27
N VAL A 122 -4.85 -18.25 -20.41
CA VAL A 122 -5.42 -17.82 -21.70
C VAL A 122 -5.42 -19.01 -22.64
N LEU A 123 -6.58 -19.36 -23.21
CA LEU A 123 -6.67 -20.41 -24.23
C LEU A 123 -6.42 -19.81 -25.61
N VAL A 124 -5.50 -20.41 -26.37
CA VAL A 124 -5.07 -19.88 -27.67
C VAL A 124 -5.35 -20.93 -28.73
N GLY A 125 -6.40 -20.72 -29.51
CA GLY A 125 -6.71 -21.56 -30.67
C GLY A 125 -5.92 -21.08 -31.87
N ASN A 126 -4.86 -21.77 -32.26
CA ASN A 126 -4.01 -21.39 -33.38
C ASN A 126 -4.45 -22.09 -34.68
N LYS A 127 -3.92 -21.61 -35.82
CA LYS A 127 -4.19 -22.12 -37.17
C LYS A 127 -5.62 -21.90 -37.65
N VAL A 128 -6.24 -20.78 -37.25
CA VAL A 128 -7.58 -20.43 -37.74
C VAL A 128 -7.63 -20.27 -39.27
N ASP A 129 -6.48 -20.10 -39.94
CA ASP A 129 -6.39 -20.05 -41.40
C ASP A 129 -6.65 -21.40 -42.10
N LEU A 130 -6.68 -22.51 -41.37
CA LEU A 130 -6.91 -23.84 -41.93
C LEU A 130 -8.39 -24.26 -41.92
N VAL A 131 -9.26 -23.51 -41.24
CA VAL A 131 -10.66 -23.87 -41.03
C VAL A 131 -11.60 -22.68 -41.18
N ASP A 132 -12.85 -22.97 -41.54
CA ASP A 132 -13.92 -21.95 -41.67
C ASP A 132 -14.89 -21.95 -40.46
N TYR A 133 -14.53 -22.62 -39.36
CA TYR A 133 -15.33 -22.71 -38.14
C TYR A 133 -14.57 -22.17 -36.92
N SER A 134 -15.31 -21.82 -35.87
CA SER A 134 -14.77 -21.35 -34.60
C SER A 134 -15.04 -22.38 -33.50
N THR A 135 -14.07 -22.55 -32.60
CA THR A 135 -14.14 -23.43 -31.43
C THR A 135 -14.62 -22.71 -30.17
N ILE A 136 -14.93 -21.40 -30.28
CA ILE A 136 -15.33 -20.54 -29.17
C ILE A 136 -16.45 -21.16 -28.31
N ASN A 137 -17.49 -21.75 -28.90
CA ASN A 137 -18.60 -22.33 -28.11
C ASN A 137 -18.16 -23.47 -27.19
N THR A 138 -17.26 -24.34 -27.65
CA THR A 138 -16.70 -25.43 -26.85
C THR A 138 -15.78 -24.87 -25.77
N VAL A 139 -14.97 -23.88 -26.13
CA VAL A 139 -14.03 -23.20 -25.22
C VAL A 139 -14.77 -22.45 -24.11
N LEU A 140 -15.92 -21.84 -24.40
CA LEU A 140 -16.76 -21.20 -23.38
C LEU A 140 -17.20 -22.18 -22.29
N GLY A 141 -17.55 -23.43 -22.66
CA GLY A 141 -17.86 -24.48 -21.68
C GLY A 141 -16.66 -24.85 -20.79
N ILE A 142 -15.43 -24.75 -21.32
CA ILE A 142 -14.20 -24.93 -20.53
C ILE A 142 -14.03 -23.75 -19.56
N MET A 143 -14.24 -22.51 -20.01
CA MET A 143 -14.16 -21.32 -19.17
C MET A 143 -15.16 -21.34 -18.01
N GLU A 144 -16.38 -21.86 -18.24
CA GLU A 144 -17.38 -22.04 -17.19
C GLU A 144 -16.97 -23.08 -16.14
N ARG A 145 -16.25 -24.13 -16.56
CA ARG A 145 -15.84 -25.23 -15.69
C ARG A 145 -14.52 -24.98 -14.96
N PHE A 146 -13.63 -24.15 -15.52
CA PHE A 146 -12.28 -23.90 -15.02
C PHE A 146 -12.07 -22.40 -14.78
N SER A 147 -12.25 -21.96 -13.54
CA SER A 147 -12.22 -20.54 -13.14
C SER A 147 -10.88 -19.83 -13.34
N GLU A 148 -9.77 -20.58 -13.47
CA GLU A 148 -8.46 -20.03 -13.81
C GLU A 148 -8.35 -19.59 -15.28
N VAL A 149 -9.26 -20.03 -16.14
CA VAL A 149 -9.28 -19.64 -17.56
C VAL A 149 -10.00 -18.30 -17.70
N GLU A 150 -9.23 -17.24 -17.94
CA GLU A 150 -9.77 -15.88 -17.97
C GLU A 150 -10.26 -15.44 -19.35
N SER A 151 -9.59 -15.91 -20.41
CA SER A 151 -9.90 -15.51 -21.78
C SER A 151 -9.51 -16.57 -22.79
N CYS A 152 -10.05 -16.46 -24.00
CA CYS A 152 -9.66 -17.24 -25.15
C CYS A 152 -9.42 -16.34 -26.37
N VAL A 153 -8.45 -16.69 -27.21
CA VAL A 153 -8.12 -15.97 -28.44
C VAL A 153 -7.89 -16.96 -29.57
N GLU A 154 -8.60 -16.80 -30.68
CA GLU A 154 -8.33 -17.55 -31.92
C GLU A 154 -7.34 -16.76 -32.77
N CYS A 155 -6.24 -17.39 -33.17
CA CYS A 155 -5.09 -16.78 -33.82
C CYS A 155 -4.67 -17.57 -35.08
N SER A 156 -3.91 -16.93 -35.95
CA SER A 156 -3.11 -17.63 -36.96
C SER A 156 -1.70 -17.05 -36.97
N ALA A 157 -0.73 -17.90 -36.63
CA ALA A 157 0.68 -17.57 -36.79
C ALA A 157 1.03 -17.24 -38.26
N LYS A 158 0.34 -17.86 -39.22
CA LYS A 158 0.61 -17.75 -40.67
C LYS A 158 0.13 -16.43 -41.27
N THR A 159 -1.07 -15.99 -40.88
CA THR A 159 -1.67 -14.74 -41.39
C THR A 159 -1.45 -13.55 -40.46
N LEU A 160 -0.74 -13.76 -39.35
CA LEU A 160 -0.52 -12.78 -38.28
C LEU A 160 -1.81 -12.33 -37.58
N HIS A 161 -2.88 -13.13 -37.71
CA HIS A 161 -4.17 -12.81 -37.12
C HIS A 161 -4.16 -13.00 -35.60
N ASN A 162 -4.56 -11.96 -34.87
CA ASN A 162 -4.72 -11.90 -33.40
C ASN A 162 -3.48 -12.25 -32.56
N ILE A 163 -2.27 -12.23 -33.14
CA ILE A 163 -1.04 -12.54 -32.40
C ILE A 163 -0.81 -11.48 -31.31
N SER A 164 -0.83 -10.20 -31.67
CA SER A 164 -0.64 -9.09 -30.72
C SER A 164 -1.71 -9.07 -29.63
N GLU A 165 -2.96 -9.37 -29.98
CA GLU A 165 -4.11 -9.46 -29.10
C GLU A 165 -3.92 -10.58 -28.06
N MET A 166 -3.43 -11.75 -28.46
CA MET A 166 -3.13 -12.86 -27.55
C MET A 166 -2.14 -12.45 -26.45
N PHE A 167 -1.04 -11.81 -26.81
CA PHE A 167 -0.05 -11.34 -25.83
C PHE A 167 -0.57 -10.16 -25.01
N TYR A 168 -1.38 -9.28 -25.60
CA TYR A 168 -2.06 -8.20 -24.88
C TYR A 168 -3.01 -8.75 -23.81
N TYR A 169 -3.87 -9.72 -24.15
CA TYR A 169 -4.79 -10.33 -23.19
C TYR A 169 -4.06 -11.10 -22.09
N ALA A 170 -2.98 -11.80 -22.41
CA ALA A 170 -2.12 -12.43 -21.42
C ALA A 170 -1.49 -11.40 -20.47
N GLN A 171 -1.01 -10.26 -20.99
CA GLN A 171 -0.48 -9.18 -20.16
C GLN A 171 -1.57 -8.54 -19.27
N LYS A 172 -2.76 -8.32 -19.84
CA LYS A 172 -3.92 -7.74 -19.15
C LYS A 172 -4.44 -8.63 -18.02
N ALA A 173 -4.49 -9.95 -18.21
CA ALA A 173 -4.86 -10.92 -17.17
C ALA A 173 -3.99 -10.78 -15.91
N VAL A 174 -2.72 -10.42 -16.09
CA VAL A 174 -1.74 -10.25 -15.00
C VAL A 174 -1.81 -8.87 -14.34
N LEU A 175 -2.09 -7.83 -15.14
CA LEU A 175 -2.05 -6.43 -14.69
C LEU A 175 -3.42 -5.91 -14.22
N HIS A 176 -4.50 -6.46 -14.76
CA HIS A 176 -5.89 -6.07 -14.49
C HIS A 176 -6.77 -7.32 -14.31
N PRO A 177 -6.54 -8.14 -13.27
CA PRO A 177 -7.31 -9.38 -13.08
C PRO A 177 -8.81 -9.07 -12.99
N THR A 178 -9.59 -9.64 -13.92
CA THR A 178 -11.04 -9.42 -14.04
C THR A 178 -11.86 -10.40 -13.20
N SER A 179 -11.27 -10.99 -12.16
CA SER A 179 -11.93 -11.99 -11.31
C SER A 179 -13.33 -11.49 -10.90
N PRO A 180 -14.42 -12.21 -11.25
CA PRO A 180 -15.76 -11.70 -11.06
C PRO A 180 -16.09 -11.61 -9.58
N ARG A 181 -16.27 -10.38 -9.07
CA ARG A 181 -16.31 -10.14 -7.62
C ARG A 181 -17.56 -10.70 -6.95
N CYS A 182 -18.70 -10.70 -7.64
CA CYS A 182 -19.99 -11.12 -7.07
C CYS A 182 -20.46 -12.49 -7.53
N PHE A 183 -20.17 -12.88 -8.77
CA PHE A 183 -20.81 -14.04 -9.42
C PHE A 183 -19.83 -15.10 -9.91
N ASN A 184 -18.52 -14.94 -9.66
CA ASN A 184 -17.45 -15.83 -10.11
C ASN A 184 -17.45 -16.18 -11.62
N THR A 185 -18.32 -15.55 -12.43
CA THR A 185 -18.41 -15.66 -13.88
C THR A 185 -18.32 -14.27 -14.54
N PRO A 186 -17.58 -14.13 -15.65
CA PRO A 186 -17.49 -12.86 -16.36
C PRO A 186 -18.85 -12.49 -16.98
N LEU A 187 -19.15 -11.19 -17.05
CA LEU A 187 -20.39 -10.71 -17.65
C LEU A 187 -20.30 -10.83 -19.18
N GLN A 188 -21.15 -11.67 -19.77
CA GLN A 188 -21.21 -11.84 -21.22
C GLN A 188 -21.69 -10.53 -21.89
N PRO A 189 -21.07 -10.09 -23.00
CA PRO A 189 -21.44 -8.84 -23.68
C PRO A 189 -22.91 -8.80 -24.12
N GLN A 190 -23.43 -9.91 -24.63
CA GLN A 190 -24.83 -10.04 -25.05
C GLN A 190 -25.81 -9.80 -23.90
N ILE A 191 -25.51 -10.35 -22.71
CA ILE A 191 -26.32 -10.15 -21.51
C ILE A 191 -26.28 -8.67 -21.08
N LEU A 192 -25.13 -8.01 -21.19
CA LEU A 192 -25.01 -6.59 -20.87
C LEU A 192 -25.85 -5.72 -21.81
N ASP A 193 -25.85 -6.01 -23.11
CA ASP A 193 -26.65 -5.29 -24.10
C ASP A 193 -28.16 -5.48 -23.88
N GLU A 194 -28.58 -6.71 -23.56
CA GLU A 194 -29.97 -7.01 -23.17
C GLU A 194 -30.38 -6.23 -21.91
N VAL A 195 -29.51 -6.20 -20.89
CA VAL A 195 -29.74 -5.44 -19.65
C VAL A 195 -29.88 -3.95 -19.96
N LYS A 196 -28.97 -3.38 -20.77
CA LYS A 196 -29.03 -1.96 -21.17
C LYS A 196 -30.31 -1.65 -21.93
N ALA A 197 -30.72 -2.51 -22.87
CA ALA A 197 -31.96 -2.35 -23.63
C ALA A 197 -33.20 -2.35 -22.72
N VAL A 198 -33.24 -3.25 -21.73
CA VAL A 198 -34.32 -3.30 -20.74
C VAL A 198 -34.34 -2.03 -19.88
N ILE A 199 -33.19 -1.54 -19.42
CA ILE A 199 -33.12 -0.30 -18.64
C ILE A 199 -33.58 0.89 -19.47
N GLN A 200 -33.04 1.07 -20.68
CA GLN A 200 -33.35 2.20 -21.55
C GLN A 200 -34.83 2.26 -21.93
N LYS A 201 -35.47 1.09 -22.13
CA LYS A 201 -36.89 0.99 -22.44
C LYS A 201 -37.79 1.45 -21.28
N ASN A 202 -37.38 1.25 -20.04
CA ASN A 202 -38.22 1.52 -18.86
C ASN A 202 -37.84 2.83 -18.14
N ILE A 203 -36.57 3.21 -18.16
CA ILE A 203 -36.03 4.40 -17.50
C ILE A 203 -35.23 5.18 -18.55
N PRO A 204 -35.77 6.27 -19.13
CA PRO A 204 -35.09 7.03 -20.18
C PRO A 204 -33.71 7.59 -19.77
N GLU A 205 -33.56 7.97 -18.50
CA GLU A 205 -32.29 8.42 -17.89
C GLU A 205 -31.49 7.27 -17.25
N GLY A 206 -31.85 6.02 -17.55
CA GLY A 206 -31.28 4.82 -16.93
C GLY A 206 -29.91 4.47 -17.50
N ILE A 207 -29.64 4.87 -18.76
CA ILE A 207 -28.33 4.75 -19.42
C ILE A 207 -27.86 6.16 -19.81
N TYR A 208 -26.57 6.44 -19.59
CA TYR A 208 -25.89 7.66 -20.03
C TYR A 208 -24.53 7.28 -20.61
N ASN A 209 -24.21 7.73 -21.84
CA ASN A 209 -22.97 7.40 -22.56
C ASN A 209 -22.62 5.90 -22.50
N ASP A 210 -23.58 5.05 -22.92
CA ASP A 210 -23.47 3.59 -22.92
C ASP A 210 -23.17 2.96 -21.53
N SER A 211 -23.40 3.71 -20.45
CA SER A 211 -23.14 3.29 -19.07
C SER A 211 -24.41 3.33 -18.23
N VAL A 212 -24.59 2.34 -17.35
CA VAL A 212 -25.74 2.27 -16.45
C VAL A 212 -25.64 3.38 -15.39
N THR A 213 -26.67 4.21 -15.28
CA THR A 213 -26.75 5.26 -14.24
C THR A 213 -27.19 4.67 -12.90
N LEU A 214 -27.06 5.43 -11.81
CA LEU A 214 -27.59 5.01 -10.49
C LEU A 214 -29.08 4.68 -10.55
N LYS A 215 -29.88 5.48 -11.27
CA LYS A 215 -31.32 5.22 -11.45
C LYS A 215 -31.55 3.91 -12.20
N GLY A 216 -30.79 3.65 -13.26
CA GLY A 216 -30.85 2.40 -14.02
C GLY A 216 -30.44 1.19 -13.19
N PHE A 217 -29.39 1.32 -12.38
CA PHE A 217 -28.90 0.26 -11.49
C PHE A 217 -29.93 -0.11 -10.41
N LEU A 218 -30.54 0.88 -9.75
CA LEU A 218 -31.60 0.64 -8.77
C LEU A 218 -32.84 -0.01 -9.40
N PHE A 219 -33.24 0.46 -10.60
CA PHE A 219 -34.33 -0.14 -11.35
C PHE A 219 -34.05 -1.61 -11.69
N LEU A 220 -32.83 -1.94 -12.13
CA LEU A 220 -32.45 -3.31 -12.47
C LEU A 220 -32.60 -4.26 -11.28
N HIS A 221 -32.14 -3.86 -10.09
CA HIS A 221 -32.29 -4.67 -8.88
C HIS A 221 -33.75 -4.80 -8.42
N CYS A 222 -34.56 -3.74 -8.56
CA CYS A 222 -36.01 -3.83 -8.36
C CYS A 222 -36.67 -4.84 -9.30
N LEU A 223 -36.26 -4.83 -10.58
CA LEU A 223 -36.77 -5.77 -11.59
C LEU A 223 -36.43 -7.22 -11.24
N PHE A 224 -35.20 -7.50 -10.79
CA PHE A 224 -34.82 -8.86 -10.35
C PHE A 224 -35.69 -9.36 -9.19
N ILE A 225 -35.98 -8.50 -8.21
CA ILE A 225 -36.83 -8.85 -7.07
C ILE A 225 -38.28 -9.14 -7.54
N GLN A 226 -38.84 -8.27 -8.40
CA GLN A 226 -40.19 -8.44 -8.93
C GLN A 226 -40.36 -9.71 -9.79
N ARG A 227 -39.29 -10.15 -10.47
CA ARG A 227 -39.27 -11.37 -11.27
C ARG A 227 -38.94 -12.64 -10.48
N GLY A 228 -38.88 -12.56 -9.15
CA GLY A 228 -38.56 -13.71 -8.28
C GLY A 228 -37.10 -14.17 -8.35
N ARG A 229 -36.18 -13.34 -8.86
CA ARG A 229 -34.73 -13.58 -8.93
C ARG A 229 -33.99 -12.76 -7.86
N ASN A 230 -34.52 -12.73 -6.65
CA ASN A 230 -33.99 -11.96 -5.52
C ASN A 230 -32.58 -12.41 -5.10
N GLU A 231 -32.21 -13.68 -5.30
CA GLU A 231 -30.85 -14.18 -4.98
C GLU A 231 -29.74 -13.44 -5.72
N THR A 232 -29.99 -12.96 -6.94
CA THR A 232 -29.02 -12.13 -7.69
C THR A 232 -28.72 -10.83 -6.94
N THR A 233 -29.75 -10.18 -6.40
CA THR A 233 -29.57 -8.97 -5.57
C THR A 233 -28.89 -9.31 -4.24
N TRP A 234 -29.30 -10.41 -3.59
CA TRP A 234 -28.69 -10.85 -2.33
C TRP A 234 -27.22 -11.24 -2.44
N ALA A 235 -26.80 -11.82 -3.57
CA ALA A 235 -25.39 -12.13 -3.82
C ALA A 235 -24.52 -10.87 -3.84
N VAL A 236 -24.99 -9.80 -4.48
CA VAL A 236 -24.32 -8.49 -4.46
C VAL A 236 -24.29 -7.92 -3.04
N LEU A 237 -25.44 -7.87 -2.35
CA LEU A 237 -25.51 -7.34 -0.98
C LEU A 237 -24.57 -8.07 -0.03
N ARG A 238 -24.58 -9.40 -0.03
CA ARG A 238 -23.69 -10.23 0.79
C ARG A 238 -22.22 -9.99 0.47
N ARG A 239 -21.87 -9.84 -0.82
CA ARG A 239 -20.47 -9.58 -1.23
C ARG A 239 -19.94 -8.24 -0.72
N PHE A 240 -20.82 -7.25 -0.57
CA PHE A 240 -20.52 -5.93 -0.01
C PHE A 240 -20.69 -5.87 1.53
N GLY A 241 -20.98 -7.01 2.18
CA GLY A 241 -20.98 -7.13 3.63
C GLY A 241 -22.33 -6.91 4.31
N TYR A 242 -23.45 -6.86 3.56
CA TYR A 242 -24.79 -6.75 4.14
C TYR A 242 -25.36 -8.10 4.58
N ASN A 243 -26.09 -8.10 5.70
CA ASN A 243 -26.88 -9.22 6.20
C ASN A 243 -28.34 -9.18 5.72
N GLU A 244 -29.14 -10.15 6.15
CA GLU A 244 -30.57 -10.26 5.82
C GLU A 244 -31.41 -9.08 6.33
N GLN A 245 -30.92 -8.32 7.32
CA GLN A 245 -31.57 -7.14 7.86
C GLN A 245 -31.16 -5.85 7.13
N LEU A 246 -30.35 -5.96 6.06
CA LEU A 246 -29.74 -4.84 5.33
C LEU A 246 -28.85 -3.96 6.23
N GLU A 247 -28.25 -4.58 7.24
CA GLU A 247 -27.22 -3.98 8.08
C GLU A 247 -25.85 -4.53 7.69
N MET A 248 -24.81 -3.72 7.87
CA MET A 248 -23.43 -4.18 7.64
C MET A 248 -23.00 -5.17 8.73
N CYS A 249 -22.52 -6.34 8.31
CA CYS A 249 -22.05 -7.39 9.20
C CYS A 249 -20.90 -6.89 10.08
N LYS A 250 -20.99 -7.12 11.40
CA LYS A 250 -19.93 -6.71 12.35
C LYS A 250 -18.59 -7.36 12.04
N ASP A 251 -18.58 -8.63 11.68
CA ASP A 251 -17.36 -9.37 11.34
C ASP A 251 -16.76 -8.92 10.00
N TYR A 252 -17.60 -8.40 9.09
CA TYR A 252 -17.12 -7.75 7.88
C TYR A 252 -16.46 -6.41 8.21
N LEU A 253 -17.03 -5.59 9.10
CA LEU A 253 -16.46 -4.29 9.47
C LEU A 253 -15.23 -4.39 10.39
N ARG A 254 -15.24 -5.34 11.32
CA ARG A 254 -14.28 -5.45 12.42
C ARG A 254 -13.72 -6.86 12.50
N PRO A 255 -12.91 -7.29 11.51
CA PRO A 255 -12.25 -8.57 11.59
C PRO A 255 -11.32 -8.63 12.81
N SER A 256 -11.16 -9.81 13.38
CA SER A 256 -10.30 -10.02 14.55
C SER A 256 -8.84 -9.85 14.18
N LEU A 257 -8.15 -8.92 14.84
CA LEU A 257 -6.71 -8.70 14.70
C LEU A 257 -6.04 -8.75 16.08
N LYS A 258 -5.16 -9.74 16.29
CA LYS A 258 -4.36 -9.84 17.51
C LYS A 258 -3.09 -9.03 17.35
N ILE A 259 -2.89 -8.03 18.21
CA ILE A 259 -1.69 -7.19 18.24
C ILE A 259 -0.82 -7.63 19.43
N PRO A 260 0.38 -8.18 19.20
CA PRO A 260 1.29 -8.52 20.28
C PRO A 260 1.67 -7.29 21.14
N PRO A 261 1.86 -7.45 22.46
CA PRO A 261 2.30 -6.35 23.30
C PRO A 261 3.63 -5.74 22.81
N GLY A 262 3.63 -4.43 22.57
CA GLY A 262 4.81 -3.71 22.08
C GLY A 262 4.99 -3.71 20.57
N SER A 263 4.09 -4.34 19.80
CA SER A 263 3.94 -4.12 18.36
C SER A 263 3.13 -2.85 18.07
N SER A 264 3.24 -2.33 16.85
CA SER A 264 2.42 -1.24 16.32
C SER A 264 1.69 -1.67 15.04
N THR A 265 0.65 -0.93 14.69
CA THR A 265 -0.11 -1.12 13.45
C THR A 265 0.21 0.00 12.47
N GLU A 266 0.58 -0.37 11.25
CA GLU A 266 0.89 0.53 10.14
C GLU A 266 0.04 0.14 8.93
N LEU A 267 -0.15 1.06 7.98
CA LEU A 267 -0.77 0.70 6.71
C LEU A 267 0.21 -0.14 5.88
N SER A 268 -0.29 -1.25 5.35
CA SER A 268 0.43 -2.03 4.36
C SER A 268 0.52 -1.28 3.03
N HIS A 269 1.36 -1.77 2.12
CA HIS A 269 1.43 -1.29 0.75
C HIS A 269 0.06 -1.31 0.05
N ARG A 270 -0.70 -2.41 0.18
CA ARG A 270 -2.05 -2.54 -0.41
C ARG A 270 -3.03 -1.53 0.18
N GLY A 271 -2.99 -1.33 1.49
CA GLY A 271 -3.81 -0.31 2.17
C GLY A 271 -3.52 1.10 1.66
N GLN A 272 -2.24 1.44 1.48
CA GLN A 272 -1.85 2.74 0.93
C GLN A 272 -2.31 2.91 -0.52
N GLN A 273 -2.10 1.92 -1.38
CA GLN A 273 -2.52 1.98 -2.78
C GLN A 273 -4.03 2.17 -2.93
N PHE A 274 -4.82 1.43 -2.15
CA PHE A 274 -6.27 1.60 -2.14
C PHE A 274 -6.66 3.05 -1.76
N LEU A 275 -6.02 3.61 -0.73
CA LEU A 275 -6.29 4.98 -0.28
C LEU A 275 -5.84 6.04 -1.28
N VAL A 276 -4.77 5.81 -2.04
CA VAL A 276 -4.32 6.67 -3.15
C VAL A 276 -5.36 6.64 -4.28
N ALA A 277 -5.74 5.45 -4.74
CA ALA A 277 -6.73 5.30 -5.80
C ALA A 277 -8.09 5.91 -5.41
N LEU A 278 -8.47 5.80 -4.13
CA LEU A 278 -9.67 6.43 -3.60
C LEU A 278 -9.56 7.97 -3.59
N PHE A 279 -8.41 8.52 -3.24
CA PHE A 279 -8.17 9.96 -3.28
C PHE A 279 -8.30 10.48 -4.72
N GLU A 280 -7.56 9.91 -5.66
CA GLU A 280 -7.51 10.35 -7.07
C GLU A 280 -8.87 10.24 -7.75
N ARG A 281 -9.70 9.27 -7.35
CA ARG A 281 -11.07 9.12 -7.88
C ARG A 281 -11.99 10.30 -7.51
N TYR A 282 -11.73 10.95 -6.38
CA TYR A 282 -12.60 12.00 -5.84
C TYR A 282 -12.00 13.41 -5.92
N ASP A 283 -10.70 13.53 -6.21
CA ASP A 283 -10.04 14.76 -6.66
C ASP A 283 -10.50 15.09 -8.09
N LYS A 284 -11.62 15.80 -8.20
CA LYS A 284 -12.31 16.04 -9.47
C LYS A 284 -11.67 17.16 -10.27
N ASP A 285 -11.11 18.15 -9.59
CA ASP A 285 -10.40 19.26 -10.20
C ASP A 285 -8.92 18.98 -10.43
N VAL A 286 -8.43 17.82 -9.98
CA VAL A 286 -7.08 17.29 -10.24
C VAL A 286 -6.01 18.24 -9.70
N ASP A 287 -6.30 18.86 -8.56
CA ASP A 287 -5.43 19.84 -7.91
C ASP A 287 -4.46 19.17 -6.91
N GLY A 288 -4.57 17.85 -6.71
CA GLY A 288 -3.76 17.08 -5.78
C GLY A 288 -4.16 17.28 -4.31
N ALA A 289 -5.33 17.88 -4.06
CA ALA A 289 -5.93 18.09 -2.77
C ALA A 289 -7.42 17.71 -2.76
N LEU A 290 -7.98 17.56 -1.57
CA LEU A 290 -9.41 17.34 -1.38
C LEU A 290 -10.02 18.57 -0.78
N SER A 291 -10.91 19.21 -1.52
CA SER A 291 -11.82 20.24 -1.00
C SER A 291 -12.78 19.66 0.08
N PRO A 292 -13.46 20.50 0.87
CA PRO A 292 -14.45 20.02 1.84
C PRO A 292 -15.56 19.17 1.22
N GLU A 293 -15.95 19.48 -0.02
CA GLU A 293 -17.03 18.78 -0.71
C GLU A 293 -16.57 17.42 -1.23
N GLU A 294 -15.35 17.32 -1.77
CA GLU A 294 -14.78 16.05 -2.21
C GLU A 294 -14.54 15.11 -1.04
N HIS A 295 -14.02 15.65 0.08
CA HIS A 295 -13.92 14.90 1.32
C HIS A 295 -15.28 14.36 1.77
N ARG A 296 -16.35 15.18 1.72
CA ARG A 296 -17.72 14.75 2.05
C ARG A 296 -18.21 13.66 1.09
N MET A 297 -17.90 13.76 -0.20
CA MET A 297 -18.29 12.78 -1.21
C MET A 297 -17.61 11.42 -1.00
N ILE A 298 -16.32 11.40 -0.61
CA ILE A 298 -15.60 10.14 -0.30
C ILE A 298 -16.31 9.36 0.81
N PHE A 299 -16.68 10.05 1.89
CA PHE A 299 -17.32 9.42 3.05
C PHE A 299 -18.84 9.33 2.94
N SER A 300 -19.43 9.60 1.77
CA SER A 300 -20.88 9.49 1.55
C SER A 300 -21.41 8.05 1.65
N THR A 301 -20.53 7.05 1.47
CA THR A 301 -20.83 5.63 1.68
C THR A 301 -20.66 5.17 3.14
N CYS A 302 -20.19 6.07 4.01
CA CYS A 302 -19.97 5.79 5.43
C CYS A 302 -21.12 6.36 6.27
N PRO A 303 -21.43 5.77 7.45
CA PRO A 303 -22.46 6.32 8.35
C PRO A 303 -22.15 7.73 8.85
N SER A 304 -20.86 8.05 9.01
CA SER A 304 -20.37 9.37 9.39
C SER A 304 -18.89 9.52 8.99
N THR A 305 -18.37 10.74 8.97
CA THR A 305 -16.94 10.97 8.70
C THR A 305 -16.08 10.49 9.88
N PRO A 306 -14.90 9.88 9.63
CA PRO A 306 -14.04 9.36 10.70
C PRO A 306 -13.40 10.48 11.52
N TRP A 307 -13.31 11.67 10.93
CA TRP A 307 -12.77 12.90 11.49
C TRP A 307 -13.48 14.12 10.87
N SER A 308 -13.44 15.23 11.59
CA SER A 308 -13.93 16.51 11.08
C SER A 308 -12.96 17.12 10.07
N TYR A 309 -13.46 17.53 8.91
CA TYR A 309 -12.65 18.20 7.91
C TYR A 309 -12.10 19.56 8.42
N SER A 310 -12.90 20.31 9.17
CA SER A 310 -12.57 21.69 9.58
C SER A 310 -11.80 21.80 10.89
N THR A 311 -12.02 20.86 11.80
CA THR A 311 -11.46 20.93 13.16
C THR A 311 -10.39 19.88 13.44
N ASP A 312 -10.25 18.84 12.60
CA ASP A 312 -9.23 17.78 12.75
C ASP A 312 -8.27 17.78 11.56
N ILE A 313 -8.60 17.12 10.44
CA ILE A 313 -7.61 16.75 9.39
C ILE A 313 -6.80 17.91 8.82
N ARG A 314 -7.45 19.03 8.45
CA ARG A 314 -6.76 20.24 7.94
C ARG A 314 -5.80 20.88 8.93
N LYS A 315 -5.94 20.54 10.20
CA LYS A 315 -5.13 21.08 11.28
C LYS A 315 -4.11 20.06 11.77
N SER A 316 -4.35 18.76 11.60
CA SER A 316 -3.46 17.68 12.03
C SER A 316 -2.50 17.20 10.94
N CYS A 317 -2.74 17.54 9.67
CA CYS A 317 -1.99 17.04 8.52
C CYS A 317 -1.58 18.17 7.55
N PRO A 318 -0.60 17.93 6.65
CA PRO A 318 -0.24 18.85 5.57
C PRO A 318 -1.43 19.23 4.68
N VAL A 319 -1.44 20.49 4.25
CA VAL A 319 -2.45 21.08 3.37
C VAL A 319 -1.78 21.88 2.26
N ASN A 320 -2.49 22.11 1.14
CA ASN A 320 -2.03 23.00 0.08
C ASN A 320 -2.20 24.48 0.47
N GLU A 321 -1.88 25.38 -0.45
CA GLU A 321 -1.98 26.84 -0.25
C GLU A 321 -3.42 27.31 0.03
N ASN A 322 -4.42 26.61 -0.50
CA ASN A 322 -5.84 26.86 -0.25
C ASN A 322 -6.31 26.30 1.11
N GLY A 323 -5.44 25.62 1.85
CA GLY A 323 -5.77 24.94 3.10
C GLY A 323 -6.58 23.66 2.91
N TRP A 324 -6.56 23.06 1.72
CA TRP A 324 -7.17 21.77 1.41
C TRP A 324 -6.19 20.63 1.64
N VAL A 325 -6.71 19.44 1.98
CA VAL A 325 -5.88 18.30 2.39
C VAL A 325 -5.23 17.68 1.16
N THR A 326 -3.91 17.68 1.08
CA THR A 326 -3.17 17.05 -0.04
C THR A 326 -3.24 15.53 0.02
N LEU A 327 -2.88 14.83 -1.07
CA LEU A 327 -2.70 13.37 -1.05
C LEU A 327 -1.78 12.92 0.09
N HIS A 328 -0.70 13.66 0.31
CA HIS A 328 0.22 13.41 1.41
C HIS A 328 -0.44 13.58 2.79
N GLY A 329 -1.20 14.66 2.98
CA GLY A 329 -1.96 14.89 4.20
C GLY A 329 -3.04 13.83 4.44
N TRP A 330 -3.68 13.35 3.38
CA TRP A 330 -4.64 12.26 3.40
C TRP A 330 -4.01 10.97 3.93
N LEU A 331 -2.88 10.54 3.34
CA LEU A 331 -2.15 9.35 3.80
C LEU A 331 -1.66 9.51 5.24
N CYS A 332 -1.13 10.68 5.60
CA CYS A 332 -0.72 10.99 6.97
C CYS A 332 -1.88 10.80 7.97
N ARG A 333 -3.09 11.25 7.62
CA ARG A 333 -4.25 11.12 8.52
C ARG A 333 -4.67 9.66 8.73
N TRP A 334 -4.63 8.86 7.67
CA TRP A 334 -4.90 7.43 7.74
C TRP A 334 -3.81 6.69 8.51
N THR A 335 -2.54 7.03 8.33
CA THR A 335 -1.43 6.51 9.13
C THR A 335 -1.63 6.80 10.61
N LEU A 336 -2.04 8.03 10.97
CA LEU A 336 -2.36 8.41 12.34
C LEU A 336 -3.52 7.57 12.91
N MET A 337 -4.62 7.39 12.16
CA MET A 337 -5.74 6.56 12.61
C MET A 337 -5.33 5.10 12.75
N THR A 338 -4.52 4.57 11.83
CA THR A 338 -4.07 3.16 11.85
C THR A 338 -3.22 2.85 13.08
N LEU A 339 -2.38 3.80 13.50
CA LEU A 339 -1.57 3.64 14.70
C LEU A 339 -2.40 3.73 15.98
N LEU A 340 -3.37 4.65 16.04
CA LEU A 340 -4.12 4.94 17.27
C LEU A 340 -5.37 4.06 17.46
N ASP A 341 -6.02 3.68 16.36
CA ASP A 341 -7.28 2.94 16.32
C ASP A 341 -7.39 2.13 15.01
N VAL A 342 -6.71 0.99 15.00
CA VAL A 342 -6.73 0.06 13.85
C VAL A 342 -8.12 -0.51 13.59
N THR A 343 -8.94 -0.69 14.63
CA THR A 343 -10.30 -1.21 14.49
C THR A 343 -11.15 -0.25 13.69
N LYS A 344 -11.11 1.05 14.03
CA LYS A 344 -11.79 2.09 13.25
C LYS A 344 -11.23 2.18 11.84
N THR A 345 -9.91 1.97 11.66
CA THR A 345 -9.30 1.95 10.32
C THR A 345 -9.90 0.84 9.44
N MET A 346 -9.95 -0.40 9.95
CA MET A 346 -10.53 -1.53 9.21
C MET A 346 -12.02 -1.32 8.92
N GLU A 347 -12.77 -0.77 9.88
CA GLU A 347 -14.19 -0.46 9.70
C GLU A 347 -14.41 0.55 8.57
N TYR A 348 -13.62 1.61 8.50
CA TYR A 348 -13.74 2.60 7.41
C TYR A 348 -13.24 2.07 6.07
N LEU A 349 -12.19 1.25 6.04
CA LEU A 349 -11.77 0.57 4.81
C LEU A 349 -12.88 -0.33 4.25
N ALA A 350 -13.63 -1.00 5.13
CA ALA A 350 -14.78 -1.81 4.77
C ALA A 350 -15.89 -0.96 4.13
N TYR A 351 -16.27 0.16 4.74
CA TYR A 351 -17.29 1.08 4.21
C TYR A 351 -16.89 1.68 2.85
N LEU A 352 -15.59 1.92 2.65
CA LEU A 352 -15.06 2.44 1.40
C LEU A 352 -14.88 1.35 0.33
N GLY A 353 -15.17 0.09 0.66
CA GLY A 353 -15.20 -1.02 -0.29
C GLY A 353 -13.86 -1.73 -0.50
N PHE A 354 -12.89 -1.59 0.42
CA PHE A 354 -11.58 -2.25 0.33
C PHE A 354 -11.72 -3.74 -0.01
N ASN A 355 -12.59 -4.48 0.69
CA ASN A 355 -12.69 -5.93 0.53
C ASN A 355 -13.17 -6.40 -0.84
N VAL A 356 -13.96 -5.56 -1.48
CA VAL A 356 -14.45 -5.81 -2.83
C VAL A 356 -13.37 -5.41 -3.82
N HIS A 357 -12.73 -4.26 -3.62
CA HIS A 357 -11.65 -3.76 -4.48
C HIS A 357 -10.43 -4.66 -4.52
N GLU A 358 -9.97 -5.09 -3.36
CA GLU A 358 -8.76 -5.90 -3.18
C GLU A 358 -9.04 -7.41 -3.19
N ASN A 359 -10.31 -7.81 -3.28
CA ASN A 359 -10.75 -9.20 -3.19
C ASN A 359 -10.16 -9.96 -1.99
N ASP A 360 -10.07 -9.28 -0.84
CA ASP A 360 -9.44 -9.77 0.39
C ASP A 360 -10.14 -9.15 1.61
N VAL A 361 -9.77 -9.52 2.82
CA VAL A 361 -10.23 -8.84 4.05
C VAL A 361 -9.34 -7.63 4.37
N GLN A 362 -9.83 -6.69 5.18
CA GLN A 362 -9.11 -5.47 5.54
C GLN A 362 -7.81 -5.74 6.30
N LEU A 363 -7.61 -6.97 6.81
CA LEU A 363 -6.33 -7.37 7.41
C LEU A 363 -5.17 -7.21 6.41
N ALA A 364 -5.41 -7.42 5.12
CA ALA A 364 -4.40 -7.19 4.08
C ALA A 364 -3.97 -5.71 3.98
N ALA A 365 -4.79 -4.77 4.46
CA ALA A 365 -4.46 -3.35 4.54
C ALA A 365 -3.58 -2.99 5.74
N ILE A 366 -3.44 -3.91 6.71
CA ILE A 366 -2.76 -3.64 7.98
C ILE A 366 -1.45 -4.42 8.08
N HIS A 367 -0.36 -3.71 8.32
CA HIS A 367 0.93 -4.29 8.67
C HIS A 367 1.13 -4.20 10.19
N VAL A 368 1.21 -5.35 10.86
CA VAL A 368 1.59 -5.42 12.27
C VAL A 368 3.11 -5.51 12.37
N THR A 369 3.71 -4.51 13.00
CA THR A 369 5.16 -4.46 13.19
C THR A 369 5.60 -5.46 14.26
N ARG A 370 6.88 -5.84 14.23
CA ARG A 370 7.45 -6.70 15.26
C ARG A 370 7.52 -5.99 16.61
N GLU A 371 7.59 -6.77 17.68
CA GLU A 371 7.62 -6.22 19.03
C GLU A 371 8.85 -5.35 19.29
N ARG A 372 8.65 -4.20 19.95
CA ARG A 372 9.71 -3.22 20.27
C ARG A 372 10.90 -3.82 21.01
N ARG A 373 10.71 -4.85 21.84
CA ARG A 373 11.83 -5.53 22.53
C ARG A 373 12.76 -6.24 21.55
N ILE A 374 12.23 -6.78 20.46
CA ILE A 374 12.99 -7.45 19.40
C ILE A 374 13.77 -6.41 18.60
N ASP A 375 13.15 -5.27 18.28
CA ASP A 375 13.83 -4.13 17.64
C ASP A 375 15.02 -3.64 18.46
N LEU A 376 14.81 -3.47 19.77
CA LEU A 376 15.86 -3.04 20.70
C LEU A 376 17.00 -4.06 20.80
N ALA A 377 16.68 -5.36 20.83
CA ALA A 377 17.68 -6.43 20.86
C ALA A 377 18.49 -6.50 19.55
N LYS A 378 17.84 -6.35 18.40
CA LYS A 378 18.48 -6.39 17.08
C LYS A 378 19.13 -5.07 16.66
N ARG A 379 18.99 -4.00 17.46
CA ARG A 379 19.46 -2.64 17.17
C ARG A 379 19.02 -2.12 15.78
N GLN A 380 17.86 -2.56 15.34
CA GLN A 380 17.28 -2.20 14.05
C GLN A 380 15.78 -2.05 14.28
N SER A 381 15.16 -0.99 13.77
CA SER A 381 13.70 -0.83 13.75
C SER A 381 13.19 -1.11 12.35
N SER A 382 12.18 -1.97 12.20
CA SER A 382 11.45 -2.12 10.93
C SER A 382 10.30 -1.12 10.81
N ARG A 383 10.04 -0.32 11.85
CA ARG A 383 8.92 0.61 11.90
C ARG A 383 9.14 1.81 10.97
N SER A 384 8.03 2.29 10.43
CA SER A 384 7.97 3.49 9.61
C SER A 384 7.24 4.64 10.31
N VAL A 385 6.50 4.37 11.38
CA VAL A 385 5.68 5.35 12.10
C VAL A 385 6.13 5.48 13.56
N TYR A 386 6.47 6.69 13.98
CA TYR A 386 6.93 7.00 15.34
C TYR A 386 6.08 8.06 16.02
N ILE A 387 5.78 7.87 17.31
CA ILE A 387 5.06 8.85 18.12
C ILE A 387 6.00 9.59 19.09
N CYS A 388 5.98 10.92 18.99
CA CYS A 388 6.69 11.85 19.85
C CYS A 388 5.70 12.56 20.76
N HIS A 389 5.87 12.45 22.08
CA HIS A 389 5.09 13.23 23.03
C HIS A 389 5.77 14.57 23.29
N VAL A 390 5.06 15.67 23.02
CA VAL A 390 5.53 17.04 23.20
C VAL A 390 4.95 17.56 24.51
N ILE A 391 5.82 17.73 25.51
CA ILE A 391 5.44 18.03 26.90
C ILE A 391 6.12 19.31 27.34
N GLY A 392 5.35 20.26 27.87
CA GLY A 392 5.86 21.50 28.40
C GLY A 392 4.76 22.33 29.07
N PRO A 393 5.13 23.39 29.82
CA PRO A 393 4.16 24.21 30.52
C PRO A 393 3.30 25.02 29.53
N LYS A 394 2.14 25.50 29.99
CA LYS A 394 1.30 26.41 29.20
C LYS A 394 2.10 27.64 28.77
N GLY A 395 2.00 28.01 27.49
CA GLY A 395 2.72 29.15 26.92
C GLY A 395 4.14 28.84 26.44
N SER A 396 4.63 27.60 26.60
CA SER A 396 5.96 27.17 26.16
C SER A 396 6.14 27.06 24.65
N GLY A 397 5.16 27.44 23.83
CA GLY A 397 5.26 27.33 22.37
C GLY A 397 5.09 25.93 21.78
N LYS A 398 4.81 24.90 22.60
CA LYS A 398 4.58 23.50 22.16
C LYS A 398 3.60 23.36 20.99
N THR A 399 2.47 24.05 21.04
CA THR A 399 1.44 23.96 19.98
C THR A 399 1.95 24.59 18.68
N GLY A 400 2.67 25.71 18.74
CA GLY A 400 3.28 26.32 17.55
C GLY A 400 4.32 25.41 16.91
N LEU A 401 5.13 24.71 17.72
CA LEU A 401 6.08 23.70 17.26
C LEU A 401 5.36 22.55 16.55
N CYS A 402 4.30 21.98 17.14
CA CYS A 402 3.55 20.90 16.49
C CYS A 402 2.92 21.33 15.16
N ARG A 403 2.34 22.54 15.10
CA ARG A 403 1.71 23.07 13.88
C ARG A 403 2.73 23.43 12.81
N GLY A 404 3.90 23.93 13.22
CA GLY A 404 4.99 24.26 12.30
C GLY A 404 5.49 23.06 11.53
N PHE A 405 5.32 21.84 12.07
CA PHE A 405 5.68 20.61 11.38
C PHE A 405 4.85 20.33 10.11
N LEU A 406 3.64 20.90 10.02
CA LEU A 406 2.71 20.66 8.92
C LEU A 406 2.89 21.62 7.74
N LEU A 407 3.65 22.71 7.93
CA LEU A 407 3.79 23.80 6.97
C LEU A 407 5.21 23.88 6.44
N ASP A 408 5.37 24.37 5.22
CA ASP A 408 6.68 24.71 4.66
C ASP A 408 7.20 26.05 5.15
N ASP A 409 6.31 27.02 5.36
CA ASP A 409 6.63 28.28 6.03
C ASP A 409 5.93 28.40 7.40
N MET A 410 6.72 28.18 8.45
CA MET A 410 6.32 28.32 9.85
C MET A 410 6.09 29.76 10.29
N ARG A 411 6.58 30.76 9.53
CA ARG A 411 6.46 32.18 9.89
C ARG A 411 5.01 32.65 9.93
N SER A 412 4.15 32.04 9.10
CA SER A 412 2.71 32.26 9.08
C SER A 412 2.00 31.94 10.41
N LEU A 413 2.67 31.25 11.35
CA LEU A 413 2.16 30.89 12.67
C LEU A 413 2.54 31.89 13.77
N ILE A 414 3.45 32.83 13.50
CA ILE A 414 3.91 33.79 14.50
C ILE A 414 2.74 34.67 14.94
N GLY A 415 2.53 34.76 16.26
CA GLY A 415 1.45 35.56 16.85
C GLY A 415 0.05 34.97 16.70
N LYS A 416 -0.12 33.77 16.14
CA LYS A 416 -1.43 33.12 16.04
C LYS A 416 -1.83 32.47 17.36
N GLU A 417 -3.07 32.72 17.78
CA GLU A 417 -3.71 31.96 18.85
C GLU A 417 -4.39 30.70 18.30
N PHE A 418 -4.08 29.55 18.89
CA PHE A 418 -4.66 28.27 18.50
C PHE A 418 -5.92 27.98 19.31
N LYS A 419 -7.09 28.39 18.77
CA LYS A 419 -8.40 28.19 19.43
C LYS A 419 -8.89 26.74 19.42
N THR A 420 -8.39 25.91 18.50
CA THR A 420 -8.77 24.49 18.40
C THR A 420 -7.73 23.58 19.02
N ASN A 421 -8.18 22.74 19.94
CA ASN A 421 -7.36 21.73 20.58
C ASN A 421 -7.20 20.53 19.65
N VAL A 422 -6.11 20.48 18.90
CA VAL A 422 -5.74 19.30 18.11
C VAL A 422 -4.49 18.75 18.73
N ASN A 423 -4.62 17.55 19.28
CA ASN A 423 -3.57 16.96 20.08
C ASN A 423 -2.54 16.22 19.23
N TYR A 424 -2.78 16.03 17.94
CA TYR A 424 -1.91 15.26 17.05
C TYR A 424 -1.60 16.04 15.79
N CYS A 425 -0.32 16.13 15.45
CA CYS A 425 0.15 16.61 14.16
C CYS A 425 1.02 15.51 13.54
N VAL A 426 0.79 15.16 12.28
CA VAL A 426 1.49 14.07 11.59
C VAL A 426 2.01 14.55 10.25
N ASN A 427 3.27 14.23 9.96
CA ASN A 427 3.92 14.48 8.68
C ASN A 427 5.10 13.50 8.52
N THR A 428 5.73 13.48 7.36
CA THR A 428 6.92 12.65 7.09
C THR A 428 8.21 13.43 7.21
N VAL A 429 9.29 12.72 7.53
CA VAL A 429 10.66 13.21 7.56
C VAL A 429 11.60 12.16 6.97
N GLN A 430 12.69 12.64 6.36
CA GLN A 430 13.72 11.76 5.82
C GLN A 430 14.76 11.44 6.91
N VAL A 431 14.92 10.15 7.22
CA VAL A 431 15.90 9.65 8.18
C VAL A 431 16.81 8.66 7.45
N TYR A 432 18.06 9.06 7.21
CA TYR A 432 19.06 8.28 6.44
C TYR A 432 18.55 7.79 5.07
N GLY A 433 17.84 8.66 4.34
CA GLY A 433 17.29 8.35 3.02
C GLY A 433 16.03 7.48 3.03
N GLN A 434 15.48 7.19 4.21
CA GLN A 434 14.17 6.55 4.35
C GLN A 434 13.14 7.55 4.83
N GLU A 435 11.98 7.55 4.19
CA GLU A 435 10.83 8.31 4.67
C GLU A 435 10.25 7.65 5.92
N LYS A 436 10.03 8.44 6.97
CA LYS A 436 9.41 8.02 8.23
C LYS A 436 8.30 8.98 8.61
N HIS A 437 7.18 8.44 9.07
CA HIS A 437 6.10 9.24 9.65
C HIS A 437 6.45 9.58 11.10
N LEU A 438 6.38 10.86 11.45
CA LEU A 438 6.49 11.33 12.81
C LEU A 438 5.14 11.90 13.25
N ILE A 439 4.66 11.46 14.41
CA ILE A 439 3.43 11.95 15.02
C ILE A 439 3.81 12.76 16.25
N LEU A 440 3.54 14.06 16.23
CA LEU A 440 3.71 14.94 17.36
C LEU A 440 2.41 15.01 18.15
N ARG A 441 2.42 14.47 19.37
CA ARG A 441 1.31 14.58 20.31
C ARG A 441 1.51 15.74 21.26
N ASP A 442 0.71 16.78 21.14
CA ASP A 442 0.68 17.91 22.07
C ASP A 442 0.00 17.48 23.38
N ILE A 443 0.78 17.29 24.44
CA ILE A 443 0.28 16.89 25.76
C ILE A 443 -0.09 18.15 26.52
N ASP A 444 -1.39 18.30 26.80
CA ASP A 444 -1.90 19.41 27.59
C ASP A 444 -1.86 19.06 29.08
N VAL A 445 -0.96 19.71 29.82
CA VAL A 445 -0.84 19.53 31.26
C VAL A 445 -1.28 20.80 31.96
N LYS A 446 -2.31 20.68 32.80
CA LYS A 446 -2.95 21.83 33.47
C LYS A 446 -2.03 22.44 34.53
N HIS A 447 -1.40 21.62 35.37
CA HIS A 447 -0.46 22.07 36.41
C HIS A 447 0.82 21.23 36.49
N ALA A 448 1.91 21.85 36.97
CA ALA A 448 3.22 21.21 37.14
C ALA A 448 3.25 20.03 38.12
N LEU A 449 2.24 19.93 38.99
CA LEU A 449 2.10 18.86 39.97
C LEU A 449 1.18 17.75 39.49
N ASP A 450 0.44 17.96 38.40
CA ASP A 450 -0.50 16.97 37.89
C ASP A 450 0.29 15.73 37.41
N PRO A 451 -0.11 14.52 37.83
CA PRO A 451 0.54 13.32 37.36
C PRO A 451 0.25 13.10 35.86
N LEU A 452 1.29 12.72 35.11
CA LEU A 452 1.12 12.24 33.74
C LEU A 452 0.65 10.79 33.78
N GLN A 453 -0.33 10.46 32.95
CA GLN A 453 -0.81 9.11 32.82
C GLN A 453 0.21 8.23 32.07
N PRO A 454 0.23 6.90 32.28
CA PRO A 454 1.14 6.03 31.54
C PRO A 454 1.08 6.18 30.02
N GLN A 455 -0.13 6.39 29.46
CA GLN A 455 -0.33 6.65 28.02
C GLN A 455 0.15 8.03 27.54
N GLU A 456 0.49 8.94 28.45
CA GLU A 456 1.07 10.26 28.15
C GLU A 456 2.58 10.27 28.34
N VAL A 457 3.14 9.26 29.02
CA VAL A 457 4.59 9.06 29.18
C VAL A 457 5.13 8.10 28.11
N ASN A 458 4.43 7.00 27.85
CA ASN A 458 4.90 5.95 26.96
C ASN A 458 4.81 6.38 25.49
N CYS A 459 5.97 6.65 24.89
CA CYS A 459 6.14 7.06 23.49
C CYS A 459 7.42 6.50 22.88
N ASP A 460 7.69 6.84 21.62
CA ASP A 460 8.94 6.47 20.94
C ASP A 460 10.07 7.45 21.26
N VAL A 461 9.74 8.73 21.41
CA VAL A 461 10.65 9.82 21.82
C VAL A 461 9.89 10.88 22.60
N ALA A 462 10.49 11.43 23.66
CA ALA A 462 9.90 12.53 24.42
C ALA A 462 10.57 13.86 24.04
N CYS A 463 9.76 14.87 23.70
CA CYS A 463 10.19 16.23 23.39
C CYS A 463 9.77 17.14 24.55
N LEU A 464 10.73 17.53 25.38
CA LEU A 464 10.51 18.37 26.56
C LEU A 464 10.75 19.84 26.19
N VAL A 465 9.68 20.62 26.19
CA VAL A 465 9.65 21.98 25.63
C VAL A 465 9.57 23.02 26.74
N TYR A 466 10.51 23.97 26.74
CA TYR A 466 10.49 25.17 27.58
C TYR A 466 10.58 26.43 26.70
N ASP A 467 10.38 27.60 27.33
CA ASP A 467 10.43 28.91 26.68
C ASP A 467 11.67 29.66 27.16
N THR A 468 12.59 29.96 26.23
CA THR A 468 13.87 30.61 26.56
C THR A 468 13.68 32.02 27.13
N SER A 469 12.56 32.66 26.82
CA SER A 469 12.23 34.01 27.31
C SER A 469 11.53 34.00 28.67
N ASN A 470 11.07 32.83 29.15
CA ASN A 470 10.36 32.68 30.42
C ASN A 470 11.23 31.95 31.46
N PRO A 471 11.74 32.67 32.49
CA PRO A 471 12.63 32.11 33.52
C PRO A 471 12.09 30.89 34.26
N ARG A 472 10.76 30.77 34.41
CA ARG A 472 10.12 29.70 35.21
C ARG A 472 9.69 28.49 34.39
N SER A 473 9.90 28.52 33.07
CA SER A 473 9.39 27.47 32.18
C SER A 473 10.22 26.18 32.24
N PHE A 474 11.54 26.30 32.46
CA PHE A 474 12.45 25.13 32.48
C PHE A 474 12.24 24.20 33.68
N GLU A 475 11.92 24.75 34.85
CA GLU A 475 11.69 23.97 36.07
C GLU A 475 10.64 22.86 35.84
N TYR A 476 9.57 23.18 35.10
CA TYR A 476 8.52 22.24 34.75
C TYR A 476 9.08 20.99 34.07
N ILE A 477 9.84 21.17 32.99
CA ILE A 477 10.35 20.03 32.22
C ILE A 477 11.45 19.27 32.95
N ALA A 478 12.24 19.94 33.80
CA ALA A 478 13.23 19.29 34.65
C ALA A 478 12.56 18.32 35.64
N ARG A 479 11.46 18.74 36.28
CA ARG A 479 10.67 17.89 37.18
C ARG A 479 10.05 16.69 36.45
N ILE A 480 9.47 16.92 35.27
CA ILE A 480 8.90 15.85 34.42
C ILE A 480 9.97 14.83 34.04
N TYR A 481 11.15 15.28 33.60
CA TYR A 481 12.24 14.39 33.25
C TYR A 481 12.64 13.49 34.42
N ILE A 482 12.92 14.07 35.58
CA ILE A 482 13.37 13.33 36.77
C ILE A 482 12.29 12.32 37.19
N LYS A 483 11.02 12.72 37.18
CA LYS A 483 9.92 11.88 37.66
C LYS A 483 9.60 10.70 36.75
N TYR A 484 9.64 10.88 35.42
CA TYR A 484 9.11 9.88 34.48
C TYR A 484 10.15 9.32 33.51
N TYR A 485 11.20 10.08 33.17
CA TYR A 485 12.09 9.72 32.06
C TYR A 485 13.52 9.38 32.47
N ALA A 486 13.99 9.84 33.64
CA ALA A 486 15.38 9.65 34.08
C ALA A 486 15.81 8.18 34.15
N GLU A 487 14.90 7.29 34.57
CA GLU A 487 15.13 5.84 34.63
C GLU A 487 14.52 5.09 33.42
N SER A 488 13.91 5.83 32.49
CA SER A 488 13.23 5.26 31.33
C SER A 488 14.20 4.89 30.20
N LYS A 489 13.76 3.97 29.34
CA LYS A 489 14.45 3.66 28.07
C LYS A 489 14.10 4.63 26.94
N ILE A 490 13.14 5.53 27.16
CA ILE A 490 12.65 6.46 26.14
C ILE A 490 13.73 7.54 25.89
N PRO A 491 14.12 7.81 24.63
CA PRO A 491 15.01 8.91 24.31
C PRO A 491 14.31 10.25 24.55
N VAL A 492 15.03 11.21 25.13
CA VAL A 492 14.50 12.53 25.50
C VAL A 492 15.30 13.64 24.84
N MET A 493 14.61 14.59 24.22
CA MET A 493 15.19 15.82 23.68
C MET A 493 14.62 17.04 24.43
N VAL A 494 15.51 17.91 24.90
CA VAL A 494 15.15 19.19 25.51
C VAL A 494 15.14 20.27 24.43
N VAL A 495 14.06 21.05 24.35
CA VAL A 495 13.84 22.07 23.32
C VAL A 495 13.52 23.42 23.97
N GLY A 496 14.34 24.43 23.70
CA GLY A 496 14.09 25.81 24.07
C GLY A 496 13.43 26.56 22.92
N THR A 497 12.14 26.89 23.05
CA THR A 497 11.39 27.64 22.03
C THR A 497 11.54 29.14 22.21
N LYS A 498 11.09 29.91 21.21
CA LYS A 498 11.18 31.39 21.16
C LYS A 498 12.63 31.88 21.27
N ALA A 499 13.55 31.10 20.70
CA ALA A 499 14.98 31.42 20.66
C ALA A 499 15.32 32.69 19.86
N ASP A 500 14.34 33.28 19.19
CA ASP A 500 14.45 34.61 18.57
C ASP A 500 14.23 35.78 19.54
N LEU A 501 13.79 35.51 20.77
CA LEU A 501 13.67 36.48 21.84
C LEU A 501 14.94 36.47 22.72
N GLU A 502 15.11 37.53 23.52
CA GLU A 502 16.20 37.61 24.51
C GLU A 502 16.13 36.41 25.47
N GLU A 503 17.17 35.58 25.47
CA GLU A 503 17.29 34.43 26.37
C GLU A 503 17.41 34.92 27.82
N ARG A 504 16.53 34.41 28.68
CA ARG A 504 16.55 34.69 30.11
C ARG A 504 17.17 33.51 30.87
N ARG A 505 17.96 33.85 31.89
CA ARG A 505 18.44 32.87 32.88
C ARG A 505 17.24 32.15 33.50
N GLN A 506 17.32 30.83 33.58
CA GLN A 506 16.22 30.02 34.10
C GLN A 506 16.28 29.97 35.64
N ASP A 507 15.13 30.19 36.28
CA ASP A 507 14.91 30.15 37.73
C ASP A 507 14.84 28.69 38.22
N TYR A 508 15.91 27.94 37.99
CA TYR A 508 16.07 26.56 38.41
C TYR A 508 17.51 26.30 38.89
N LEU A 509 17.69 25.24 39.69
CA LEU A 509 18.98 24.90 40.30
C LEU A 509 20.12 24.70 39.28
N LEU A 510 19.80 24.21 38.09
CA LEU A 510 20.74 23.99 36.98
C LEU A 510 20.24 24.74 35.75
N GLN A 511 21.16 25.34 34.98
CA GLN A 511 20.79 25.87 33.67
C GLN A 511 20.51 24.72 32.67
N PRO A 512 19.75 24.95 31.58
CA PRO A 512 19.35 23.88 30.66
C PRO A 512 20.51 23.05 30.09
N VAL A 513 21.63 23.68 29.77
CA VAL A 513 22.85 23.00 29.27
C VAL A 513 23.46 22.10 30.35
N GLU A 514 23.62 22.62 31.57
CA GLU A 514 24.17 21.89 32.72
C GLU A 514 23.28 20.70 33.11
N PHE A 515 21.95 20.88 33.05
CA PHE A 515 20.98 19.82 33.27
C PHE A 515 21.14 18.69 32.25
N CYS A 516 21.24 19.03 30.96
CA CYS A 516 21.43 18.04 29.91
C CYS A 516 22.75 17.27 30.09
N GLN A 517 23.84 17.97 30.42
CA GLN A 517 25.14 17.35 30.71
C GLN A 517 25.05 16.39 31.92
N LYS A 518 24.45 16.83 33.03
CA LYS A 518 24.28 16.02 34.25
C LYS A 518 23.57 14.70 33.96
N TYR A 519 22.53 14.73 33.13
CA TYR A 519 21.71 13.56 32.80
C TYR A 519 22.10 12.88 31.49
N LYS A 520 23.25 13.24 30.89
CA LYS A 520 23.76 12.67 29.63
C LYS A 520 22.74 12.76 28.47
N LEU A 521 21.99 13.85 28.44
CA LEU A 521 21.10 14.22 27.34
C LEU A 521 21.86 15.05 26.30
N LEU A 522 21.31 15.14 25.10
CA LEU A 522 21.80 16.08 24.09
C LEU A 522 21.65 17.53 24.59
N PRO A 523 22.53 18.45 24.18
CA PRO A 523 22.37 19.87 24.47
C PRO A 523 20.97 20.37 24.07
N PRO A 524 20.40 21.36 24.79
CA PRO A 524 19.11 21.94 24.45
C PRO A 524 19.06 22.38 22.99
N HIS A 525 18.06 21.93 22.24
CA HIS A 525 17.83 22.38 20.87
C HIS A 525 17.03 23.68 20.89
N PHE A 526 17.63 24.76 20.38
CA PHE A 526 16.94 26.04 20.28
C PHE A 526 16.08 26.12 19.03
N PHE A 527 14.80 26.42 19.22
CA PHE A 527 13.77 26.42 18.18
C PHE A 527 13.08 27.79 18.09
N SER A 528 12.86 28.26 16.87
CA SER A 528 12.03 29.44 16.59
C SER A 528 11.27 29.27 15.28
N LEU A 529 10.01 29.70 15.28
CA LEU A 529 9.17 29.75 14.08
C LEU A 529 9.75 30.74 13.04
N LYS A 530 10.45 31.80 13.48
CA LYS A 530 11.07 32.78 12.57
C LYS A 530 12.20 32.18 11.74
N ALA A 531 12.97 31.28 12.35
CA ALA A 531 14.12 30.64 11.71
C ALA A 531 13.70 29.70 10.56
N ASN A 532 12.45 29.22 10.56
CA ASN A 532 11.90 28.27 9.59
C ASN A 532 12.77 27.02 9.34
N LYS A 533 13.43 26.50 10.39
CA LYS A 533 14.29 25.30 10.31
C LYS A 533 13.54 24.04 10.76
N LYS A 534 13.60 22.98 9.95
CA LYS A 534 12.94 21.68 10.21
C LYS A 534 13.86 20.60 10.81
N GLU A 535 15.10 20.93 11.15
CA GLU A 535 16.11 19.99 11.69
C GLU A 535 15.66 19.28 12.97
N LEU A 536 14.89 19.95 13.83
CA LEU A 536 14.35 19.36 15.07
C LEU A 536 13.53 18.09 14.79
N TYR A 537 12.65 18.12 13.78
CA TYR A 537 11.76 17.00 13.47
C TYR A 537 12.56 15.78 12.98
N VAL A 538 13.61 16.02 12.18
CA VAL A 538 14.53 14.98 11.73
C VAL A 538 15.28 14.37 12.92
N LYS A 539 15.77 15.19 13.86
CA LYS A 539 16.43 14.72 15.09
C LYS A 539 15.50 13.87 15.95
N LEU A 540 14.25 14.30 16.16
CA LEU A 540 13.24 13.55 16.91
C LEU A 540 12.95 12.18 16.29
N ALA A 541 12.71 12.12 14.98
CA ALA A 541 12.46 10.86 14.29
C ALA A 541 13.70 9.94 14.29
N THR A 542 14.90 10.52 14.18
CA THR A 542 16.15 9.75 14.27
C THR A 542 16.33 9.14 15.66
N MET A 543 16.08 9.90 16.72
CA MET A 543 16.12 9.39 18.09
C MET A 543 15.09 8.28 18.34
N ALA A 544 13.90 8.41 17.77
CA ALA A 544 12.85 7.39 17.85
C ALA A 544 13.23 6.10 17.09
N ALA A 545 13.84 6.22 15.92
CA ALA A 545 14.29 5.09 15.11
C ALA A 545 15.50 4.36 15.71
N PHE A 546 16.37 5.10 16.42
CA PHE A 546 17.63 4.57 16.99
C PHE A 546 17.81 4.91 18.48
N PRO A 547 16.94 4.41 19.38
CA PRO A 547 16.93 4.80 20.80
C PRO A 547 18.18 4.37 21.59
N HIS A 548 18.97 3.43 21.06
CA HIS A 548 20.20 2.92 21.66
C HIS A 548 21.44 3.77 21.32
N LEU A 549 21.37 4.66 20.31
CA LEU A 549 22.48 5.54 19.92
C LEU A 549 22.53 6.82 20.78
N ARG A 550 22.26 6.72 22.09
CA ARG A 550 22.28 7.85 23.06
C ARG A 550 23.60 8.65 23.04
N GLN A 551 24.70 8.05 22.55
CA GLN A 551 26.04 8.64 22.51
C GLN A 551 26.43 9.35 21.20
N PHE A 552 25.67 9.24 20.10
CA PHE A 552 26.10 9.84 18.83
C PHE A 552 26.04 11.38 18.82
N GLY A 553 25.15 11.98 19.59
CA GLY A 553 25.06 13.46 19.67
C GLY A 553 26.03 14.11 20.66
N LEU A 554 27.00 13.37 21.20
CA LEU A 554 28.15 13.93 21.93
C LEU A 554 29.36 14.23 21.02
N MET A 555 29.29 13.94 19.71
CA MET A 555 30.37 14.22 18.77
C MET A 555 29.96 15.24 17.70
N SER A 556 30.37 16.49 17.94
CA SER A 556 30.62 17.62 17.01
C SER A 556 29.50 18.12 16.08
N ASP A 557 29.43 19.45 15.95
CA ASP A 557 28.55 20.26 15.08
C ASP A 557 28.74 20.08 13.56
N ASP A 558 29.39 19.00 13.11
CA ASP A 558 29.76 18.83 11.70
C ASP A 558 28.71 17.99 10.93
N PRO A 559 27.94 18.59 9.99
CA PRO A 559 26.96 17.87 9.17
C PRO A 559 27.61 16.78 8.29
N THR A 560 28.93 16.83 8.08
CA THR A 560 29.67 15.86 7.28
C THR A 560 30.01 14.54 8.01
N ILE A 561 29.53 14.31 9.23
CA ILE A 561 29.73 13.01 9.91
C ILE A 561 28.45 12.17 9.91
N TRP A 562 27.28 12.80 9.74
CA TRP A 562 25.99 12.11 9.58
C TRP A 562 25.95 11.22 8.32
N TRP A 563 26.59 11.65 7.22
CA TRP A 563 26.71 10.82 6.01
C TRP A 563 27.68 9.65 6.17
N LYS A 564 28.78 9.83 6.93
CA LYS A 564 29.75 8.75 7.23
C LYS A 564 29.18 7.70 8.18
N ALA A 565 28.34 8.11 9.15
CA ALA A 565 27.61 7.18 10.00
C ALA A 565 26.54 6.39 9.23
N GLY A 566 25.90 7.03 8.23
CA GLY A 566 24.99 6.37 7.29
C GLY A 566 25.67 5.25 6.48
N LEU A 567 26.92 5.44 6.07
CA LEU A 567 27.73 4.40 5.42
C LEU A 567 28.04 3.22 6.35
N GLY A 568 28.29 3.44 7.64
CA GLY A 568 28.53 2.38 8.62
C GLY A 568 27.29 1.54 8.93
N VAL A 569 26.11 2.16 8.99
CA VAL A 569 24.82 1.47 9.21
C VAL A 569 24.35 0.76 7.94
N ALA A 570 24.52 1.38 6.76
CA ALA A 570 24.24 0.74 5.46
C ALA A 570 25.18 -0.45 5.19
N ALA A 571 26.46 -0.35 5.56
CA ALA A 571 27.40 -1.47 5.48
C ALA A 571 27.02 -2.61 6.43
N ALA A 572 26.51 -2.33 7.63
CA ALA A 572 26.06 -3.35 8.58
C ALA A 572 24.77 -4.07 8.13
N THR A 573 23.82 -3.37 7.49
CA THR A 573 22.62 -4.00 6.89
C THR A 573 22.95 -4.81 5.64
N VAL A 574 23.88 -4.36 4.80
CA VAL A 574 24.33 -5.12 3.62
C VAL A 574 25.13 -6.36 4.04
N LEU A 575 26.04 -6.24 5.02
CA LEU A 575 26.79 -7.38 5.55
C LEU A 575 25.90 -8.38 6.29
N GLY A 576 24.90 -7.92 7.04
CA GLY A 576 23.93 -8.80 7.70
C GLY A 576 23.10 -9.64 6.71
N PHE A 577 22.75 -9.07 5.55
CA PHE A 577 22.02 -9.77 4.49
C PHE A 577 22.90 -10.79 3.75
N VAL A 578 24.19 -10.49 3.57
CA VAL A 578 25.17 -11.41 2.96
C VAL A 578 25.53 -12.55 3.92
N VAL A 579 25.69 -12.28 5.22
CA VAL A 579 26.01 -13.30 6.23
C VAL A 579 24.82 -14.23 6.50
N LEU A 580 23.58 -13.75 6.42
CA LEU A 580 22.39 -14.61 6.51
C LEU A 580 22.25 -15.57 5.31
N ARG A 581 22.63 -15.13 4.10
CA ARG A 581 22.66 -15.99 2.91
C ARG A 581 23.77 -17.05 2.97
N THR A 582 24.93 -16.73 3.54
CA THR A 582 26.01 -17.72 3.67
C THR A 582 25.75 -18.71 4.81
N ILE A 583 25.09 -18.31 5.91
CA ILE A 583 24.73 -19.25 6.98
C ILE A 583 23.56 -20.17 6.58
N GLN A 584 22.59 -19.68 5.81
CA GLN A 584 21.52 -20.54 5.26
C GLN A 584 22.00 -21.44 4.10
N GLY A 585 23.09 -21.08 3.42
CA GLY A 585 23.73 -21.91 2.40
C GLY A 585 24.69 -22.99 2.94
N VAL A 586 25.05 -22.95 4.23
CA VAL A 586 26.00 -23.90 4.84
C VAL A 586 25.30 -24.97 5.69
N SER A 587 24.01 -24.81 6.02
CA SER A 587 23.25 -25.79 6.81
C SER A 587 22.65 -26.97 6.01
N SER A 588 22.95 -27.14 4.72
CA SER A 588 22.44 -28.25 3.89
C SER A 588 23.49 -29.24 3.39
N SER A 589 24.71 -29.26 3.95
CA SER A 589 25.73 -30.26 3.59
C SER A 589 26.50 -30.79 4.80
N SER A 590 25.88 -31.67 5.58
CA SER A 590 26.59 -32.68 6.39
C SER A 590 25.61 -33.59 7.15
N SER A 591 25.20 -34.70 6.50
CA SER A 591 24.78 -35.94 7.20
C SER A 591 24.46 -37.06 6.22
N SER A 592 25.48 -37.81 5.78
CA SER A 592 25.36 -39.23 5.40
C SER A 592 26.72 -39.85 5.02
N HIS A 593 27.53 -40.19 6.03
CA HIS A 593 28.46 -41.32 5.94
C HIS A 593 28.61 -41.93 7.33
N PHE A 594 27.72 -42.89 7.64
CA PHE A 594 27.98 -44.27 8.09
C PHE A 594 26.66 -44.93 8.45
#